data_AF-A0A9P1JS65-F1
#
_entry.id   AF-A0A9P1JS65-F1
#
_cell.length_a   1.000
_cell.length_b   1.000
_cell.length_c   1.000
_cell.angle_alpha   90.00
_cell.angle_beta   90.00
_cell.angle_gamma   90.00
#
_symmetry.space_group_name_H-M   'P 1'
#
loop_
_entity.id
_entity.type
_entity.pdbx_description
1 polymer ?
#
loop_
_entity_poly.entity_id
_entity_poly.type
_entity_poly.pdbx_seq_one_letter_code
_entity_poly.pdbx_strand_id
1 'polypeptide(L)'
;MTTVHSTLDRMIDRLITQRVALGWAAGCVAGTPGLVMEIGLGKGRTYDHLRSLFPPRDILVFDMWARVPTALRPDEDRLLLGDFRDTLPAAAELFRGAVRLAHADIGSAQEDDEDGIRQWIGGLIEPFLAQGALVLSDRPIGAGRHGWEALDVPGTERWAYHGWRVG
;
A
#
# COMPACT_ATOMS: atom_id res chain seq x y z
N MET A 1 -8.76 24.25 -27.47
CA MET A 1 -7.62 24.29 -26.53
C MET A 1 -7.63 22.98 -25.78
N THR A 2 -6.65 22.11 -26.03
CA THR A 2 -6.45 20.91 -25.19
C THR A 2 -5.97 21.40 -23.82
N THR A 3 -6.72 21.14 -22.78
CA THR A 3 -6.33 21.42 -21.40
C THR A 3 -5.07 20.60 -21.08
N VAL A 4 -3.97 21.28 -20.77
CA VAL A 4 -2.74 20.63 -20.29
C VAL A 4 -3.00 20.17 -18.87
N HIS A 5 -2.88 18.86 -18.63
CA HIS A 5 -3.04 18.25 -17.32
C HIS A 5 -1.79 18.52 -16.47
N SER A 6 -1.87 19.48 -15.54
CA SER A 6 -0.71 19.91 -14.77
C SER A 6 -0.24 18.81 -13.79
N THR A 7 0.97 18.97 -13.24
CA THR A 7 1.45 18.11 -12.14
C THR A 7 0.56 18.22 -10.91
N LEU A 8 -0.06 19.38 -10.68
CA LEU A 8 -1.02 19.57 -9.60
C LEU A 8 -2.29 18.75 -9.86
N ASP A 9 -2.85 18.80 -11.07
CA ASP A 9 -4.04 18.02 -11.44
C ASP A 9 -3.77 16.52 -11.29
N ARG A 10 -2.60 16.04 -11.75
CA ARG A 10 -2.21 14.62 -11.58
C ARG A 10 -2.12 14.23 -10.11
N MET A 11 -1.59 15.11 -9.26
CA MET A 11 -1.53 14.86 -7.82
C MET A 11 -2.92 14.83 -7.18
N ILE A 12 -3.84 15.70 -7.62
CA ILE A 12 -5.23 15.70 -7.16
C ILE A 12 -5.91 14.38 -7.53
N ASP A 13 -5.80 13.95 -8.79
CA ASP A 13 -6.42 12.70 -9.25
C ASP A 13 -5.89 11.49 -8.48
N ARG A 14 -4.57 11.38 -8.30
CA ARG A 14 -3.96 10.32 -7.49
C ARG A 14 -4.52 10.30 -6.06
N LEU A 15 -4.55 11.45 -5.39
CA LEU A 15 -5.01 11.53 -4.00
C LEU A 15 -6.51 11.22 -3.86
N ILE A 16 -7.33 11.62 -4.85
CA ILE A 16 -8.75 11.27 -4.89
C ILE A 16 -8.92 9.76 -5.05
N THR A 17 -8.21 9.15 -6.01
CA THR A 17 -8.25 7.71 -6.26
C THR A 17 -7.82 6.91 -5.04
N GLN A 18 -6.69 7.28 -4.41
CA GLN A 18 -6.21 6.60 -3.20
C GLN A 18 -7.23 6.65 -2.06
N ARG A 19 -7.86 7.81 -1.82
CA ARG A 19 -8.89 7.95 -0.79
C ARG A 19 -10.10 7.06 -1.06
N VAL A 20 -10.57 7.02 -2.30
CA VAL A 20 -11.72 6.18 -2.70
C VAL A 20 -11.37 4.69 -2.55
N ALA A 21 -10.22 4.28 -3.06
CA ALA A 21 -9.75 2.90 -2.99
C ALA A 21 -9.56 2.41 -1.55
N LEU A 22 -8.94 3.22 -0.69
CA LEU A 22 -8.73 2.88 0.72
C LEU A 22 -10.05 2.78 1.50
N GLY A 23 -10.99 3.70 1.27
CA GLY A 23 -12.32 3.64 1.88
C GLY A 23 -13.10 2.39 1.46
N TRP A 24 -13.04 2.04 0.18
CA TRP A 24 -13.63 0.79 -0.34
C TRP A 24 -12.99 -0.44 0.28
N ALA A 25 -11.65 -0.52 0.30
CA ALA A 25 -10.94 -1.66 0.88
C ALA A 25 -11.23 -1.84 2.36
N ALA A 26 -11.33 -0.75 3.13
CA ALA A 26 -11.74 -0.80 4.53
C ALA A 26 -13.12 -1.43 4.74
N GLY A 27 -14.08 -1.12 3.86
CA GLY A 27 -15.38 -1.79 3.84
C GLY A 27 -15.27 -3.29 3.51
N CYS A 28 -14.44 -3.64 2.53
CA CYS A 28 -14.26 -5.04 2.10
C CYS A 28 -13.56 -5.94 3.13
N VAL A 29 -12.76 -5.38 4.05
CA VAL A 29 -12.09 -6.13 5.13
C VAL A 29 -12.72 -5.90 6.50
N ALA A 30 -13.87 -5.21 6.57
CA ALA A 30 -14.56 -4.94 7.81
C ALA A 30 -14.89 -6.23 8.57
N GLY A 31 -14.61 -6.27 9.88
CA GLY A 31 -14.81 -7.46 10.72
C GLY A 31 -13.79 -8.59 10.50
N THR A 32 -12.87 -8.47 9.53
CA THR A 32 -11.79 -9.43 9.34
C THR A 32 -10.65 -9.11 10.32
N PRO A 33 -10.17 -10.06 11.14
CA PRO A 33 -9.03 -9.82 12.02
C PRO A 33 -7.73 -9.70 11.19
N GLY A 34 -6.72 -9.02 11.75
CA GLY A 34 -5.41 -8.90 11.13
C GLY A 34 -4.89 -7.47 11.04
N LEU A 35 -3.67 -7.34 10.54
CA LEU A 35 -2.96 -6.08 10.40
C LEU A 35 -3.27 -5.41 9.05
N VAL A 36 -3.10 -4.10 9.02
CA VAL A 36 -3.04 -3.29 7.81
C VAL A 36 -1.57 -2.94 7.56
N MET A 37 -1.08 -3.20 6.36
CA MET A 37 0.30 -2.93 5.98
C MET A 37 0.37 -1.73 5.04
N GLU A 38 1.22 -0.76 5.37
CA GLU A 38 1.53 0.41 4.54
C GLU A 38 2.98 0.33 4.07
N ILE A 39 3.19 0.24 2.75
CA ILE A 39 4.52 0.27 2.13
C ILE A 39 4.74 1.64 1.49
N GLY A 40 5.68 2.40 2.06
CA GLY A 40 5.93 3.78 1.68
C GLY A 40 5.13 4.76 2.53
N LEU A 41 5.70 5.20 3.65
CA LEU A 41 5.13 6.26 4.49
C LEU A 41 5.18 7.63 3.78
N GLY A 42 6.30 7.95 3.13
CA GLY A 42 6.50 9.20 2.40
C GLY A 42 6.20 10.45 3.24
N LYS A 43 5.15 11.18 2.85
CA LYS A 43 4.65 12.37 3.58
C LYS A 43 3.50 12.07 4.55
N GLY A 44 3.12 10.80 4.69
CA GLY A 44 2.17 10.31 5.68
C GLY A 44 0.70 10.54 5.32
N ARG A 45 0.36 10.90 4.07
CA ARG A 45 -1.04 11.23 3.71
C ARG A 45 -1.95 10.01 3.73
N THR A 46 -1.52 8.93 3.10
CA THR A 46 -2.22 7.63 3.07
C THR A 46 -2.23 6.99 4.44
N TYR A 47 -1.08 6.98 5.15
CA TYR A 47 -1.01 6.56 6.55
C TYR A 47 -1.98 7.32 7.46
N ASP A 48 -2.03 8.66 7.39
CA ASP A 48 -2.96 9.47 8.18
C ASP A 48 -4.42 9.14 7.84
N HIS A 49 -4.72 8.92 6.57
CA HIS A 49 -6.04 8.45 6.16
C HIS A 49 -6.36 7.04 6.70
N LEU A 50 -5.42 6.10 6.64
CA LEU A 50 -5.57 4.75 7.19
C LEU A 50 -5.87 4.78 8.70
N ARG A 51 -5.27 5.70 9.46
CA ARG A 51 -5.58 5.88 10.90
C ARG A 51 -7.02 6.34 11.16
N SER A 52 -7.67 6.95 10.18
CA SER A 52 -9.10 7.29 10.28
C SER A 52 -10.02 6.10 9.96
N LEU A 53 -9.49 5.07 9.28
CA LEU A 53 -10.23 3.88 8.86
C LEU A 53 -9.98 2.68 9.79
N PHE A 54 -8.82 2.61 10.43
CA PHE A 54 -8.37 1.49 11.23
C PHE A 54 -7.75 1.94 12.55
N PRO A 55 -7.77 1.10 13.60
CA PRO A 55 -7.01 1.37 14.81
C PRO A 55 -5.53 1.59 14.49
N PRO A 56 -4.86 2.65 14.96
CA PRO A 56 -3.44 2.88 14.67
C PRO A 56 -2.52 1.71 15.05
N ARG A 57 -2.91 0.91 16.05
CA ARG A 57 -2.18 -0.29 16.49
C ARG A 57 -2.25 -1.46 15.53
N ASP A 58 -3.17 -1.45 14.57
CA ASP A 58 -3.28 -2.47 13.52
C ASP A 58 -2.39 -2.12 12.31
N ILE A 59 -1.84 -0.90 12.22
CA ILE A 59 -1.16 -0.41 11.02
C ILE A 59 0.35 -0.62 11.14
N LEU A 60 0.90 -1.53 10.34
CA LEU A 60 2.33 -1.81 10.21
C LEU A 60 2.89 -1.04 9.02
N VAL A 61 3.88 -0.18 9.25
CA VAL A 61 4.39 0.78 8.25
C VAL A 61 5.86 0.49 7.92
N PHE A 62 6.18 0.49 6.63
CA PHE A 62 7.54 0.33 6.12
C PHE A 62 7.93 1.57 5.30
N ASP A 63 9.12 2.11 5.54
CA ASP A 63 9.73 3.14 4.68
C ASP A 63 11.25 3.05 4.74
N MET A 64 11.94 3.64 3.77
CA MET A 64 13.38 3.87 3.88
C MET A 64 13.70 4.97 4.91
N TRP A 65 12.84 5.98 5.03
CA TRP A 65 13.08 7.17 5.87
C TRP A 65 11.80 7.71 6.51
N ALA A 66 11.83 8.02 7.80
CA ALA A 66 10.74 8.76 8.44
C ALA A 66 10.77 10.25 8.07
N ARG A 67 9.96 10.66 7.08
CA ARG A 67 9.87 12.05 6.58
C ARG A 67 8.54 12.74 6.92
N VAL A 68 7.97 12.39 8.06
CA VAL A 68 6.69 12.89 8.58
C VAL A 68 6.87 13.73 9.85
N PRO A 69 5.96 14.67 10.15
CA PRO A 69 5.91 15.35 11.46
C PRO A 69 5.72 14.35 12.60
N THR A 70 6.15 14.71 13.82
CA THR A 70 6.03 13.85 15.02
C THR A 70 4.59 13.36 15.27
N ALA A 71 3.57 14.19 15.01
CA ALA A 71 2.16 13.82 15.18
C ALA A 71 1.66 12.71 14.22
N LEU A 72 2.37 12.49 13.11
CA LEU A 72 2.09 11.47 12.10
C LEU A 72 3.11 10.33 12.12
N ARG A 73 3.99 10.28 13.12
CA ARG A 73 4.93 9.17 13.26
C ARG A 73 4.19 7.97 13.87
N PRO A 74 4.21 6.78 13.23
CA PRO A 74 3.70 5.57 13.86
C PRO A 74 4.50 5.23 15.13
N ASP A 75 3.91 4.41 15.99
CA ASP A 75 4.59 3.85 17.15
C ASP A 75 5.86 3.07 16.74
N GLU A 76 6.86 3.01 17.63
CA GLU A 76 8.17 2.41 17.30
C GLU A 76 8.07 0.94 16.87
N ASP A 77 7.15 0.18 17.44
CA ASP A 77 6.88 -1.22 17.09
C ASP A 77 5.94 -1.37 15.86
N ARG A 78 5.62 -0.25 15.21
CA ARG A 78 4.76 -0.16 14.02
C ARG A 78 5.42 0.56 12.86
N LEU A 79 6.62 1.09 13.03
CA LEU A 79 7.40 1.73 11.97
C LEU A 79 8.72 1.00 11.78
N LEU A 80 8.87 0.33 10.64
CA LEU A 80 10.11 -0.33 10.24
C LEU A 80 10.82 0.52 9.19
N LEU A 81 12.03 0.97 9.54
CA LEU A 81 12.86 1.82 8.69
C LEU A 81 14.05 1.05 8.13
N GLY A 82 14.29 1.18 6.82
CA GLY A 82 15.44 0.58 6.15
C GLY A 82 15.15 0.20 4.70
N ASP A 83 16.09 -0.49 4.05
CA ASP A 83 15.82 -1.09 2.74
C ASP A 83 14.71 -2.14 2.89
N PHE A 84 13.73 -2.14 1.99
CA PHE A 84 12.65 -3.14 2.02
C PHE A 84 13.17 -4.56 1.82
N ARG A 85 14.29 -4.75 1.11
CA ARG A 85 14.93 -6.07 0.90
C ARG A 85 15.45 -6.68 2.19
N ASP A 86 15.72 -5.85 3.19
CA ASP A 86 16.16 -6.29 4.51
C ASP A 86 14.98 -6.32 5.50
N THR A 87 14.18 -5.24 5.52
CA THR A 87 13.14 -5.03 6.53
C THR A 87 11.90 -5.92 6.33
N LEU A 88 11.46 -6.15 5.08
CA LEU A 88 10.29 -7.00 4.83
C LEU A 88 10.58 -8.47 5.15
N PRO A 89 11.67 -9.11 4.68
CA PRO A 89 11.97 -10.48 5.08
C PRO A 89 12.14 -10.66 6.60
N ALA A 90 12.83 -9.73 7.27
CA ALA A 90 13.02 -9.79 8.70
C ALA A 90 11.69 -9.69 9.48
N ALA A 91 10.78 -8.81 9.05
CA ALA A 91 9.49 -8.64 9.68
C ALA A 91 8.50 -9.78 9.35
N ALA A 92 8.65 -10.43 8.19
CA ALA A 92 7.82 -11.57 7.81
C ALA A 92 7.93 -12.74 8.81
N GLU A 93 9.06 -12.88 9.51
CA GLU A 93 9.23 -13.89 10.56
C GLU A 93 8.28 -13.68 11.76
N LEU A 94 7.83 -12.45 12.00
CA LEU A 94 6.91 -12.11 13.09
C LEU A 94 5.46 -11.98 12.65
N PHE A 95 5.22 -11.55 11.41
CA PHE A 95 3.89 -11.14 10.92
C PHE A 95 3.38 -12.01 9.76
N ARG A 96 3.92 -13.22 9.60
CA ARG A 96 3.51 -14.18 8.56
C ARG A 96 2.00 -14.42 8.61
N GLY A 97 1.33 -14.25 7.46
CA GLY A 97 -0.10 -14.48 7.32
C GLY A 97 -1.00 -13.61 8.21
N ALA A 98 -0.48 -12.51 8.77
CA ALA A 98 -1.22 -11.66 9.70
C ALA A 98 -1.94 -10.47 9.03
N VAL A 99 -1.61 -10.15 7.77
CA VAL A 99 -2.11 -8.94 7.09
C VAL A 99 -3.39 -9.22 6.34
N ARG A 100 -4.45 -8.45 6.66
CA ARG A 100 -5.75 -8.49 5.96
C ARG A 100 -5.85 -7.48 4.83
N LEU A 101 -5.07 -6.41 4.89
CA LEU A 101 -5.01 -5.36 3.88
C LEU A 101 -3.57 -4.88 3.73
N ALA A 102 -2.99 -4.99 2.55
CA ALA A 102 -1.73 -4.34 2.19
C ALA A 102 -1.99 -3.19 1.22
N HIS A 103 -1.34 -2.06 1.46
CA HIS A 103 -1.36 -0.89 0.61
C HIS A 103 0.09 -0.49 0.29
N ALA A 104 0.39 -0.29 -1.00
CA ALA A 104 1.71 0.15 -1.46
C ALA A 104 1.57 1.38 -2.37
N ASP A 105 2.17 2.50 -1.95
CA ASP A 105 2.31 3.71 -2.77
C ASP A 105 3.80 4.09 -2.81
N ILE A 106 4.56 3.35 -3.61
CA ILE A 106 6.02 3.42 -3.63
C ILE A 106 6.55 4.47 -4.63
N GLY A 107 5.69 4.99 -5.50
CA GLY A 107 6.03 6.03 -6.47
C GLY A 107 7.06 5.57 -7.53
N SER A 108 7.53 6.53 -8.34
CA SER A 108 8.63 6.34 -9.30
C SER A 108 9.86 7.13 -8.84
N ALA A 109 10.97 6.44 -8.59
CA ALA A 109 12.26 7.11 -8.43
C ALA A 109 13.20 6.90 -9.63
N GLN A 110 12.99 5.87 -10.45
CA GLN A 110 13.68 5.69 -11.74
C GLN A 110 12.71 5.03 -12.72
N GLU A 111 12.47 5.68 -13.85
CA GLU A 111 11.64 5.16 -14.96
C GLU A 111 12.25 3.89 -15.61
N ASP A 112 13.49 3.53 -15.25
CA ASP A 112 14.27 2.49 -15.93
C ASP A 112 14.25 1.10 -15.26
N ASP A 113 13.56 0.91 -14.12
CA ASP A 113 13.39 -0.43 -13.51
C ASP A 113 12.01 -0.65 -12.89
N GLU A 114 10.96 -0.24 -13.61
CA GLU A 114 9.59 -0.42 -13.14
C GLU A 114 9.20 -1.90 -12.96
N ASP A 115 9.71 -2.78 -13.82
CA ASP A 115 9.41 -4.22 -13.76
C ASP A 115 10.20 -4.93 -12.65
N GLY A 116 11.49 -4.59 -12.48
CA GLY A 116 12.28 -5.09 -11.37
C GLY A 116 11.68 -4.64 -10.06
N ILE A 117 11.20 -3.38 -9.96
CA ILE A 117 10.57 -2.84 -8.76
C ILE A 117 9.17 -3.42 -8.49
N ARG A 118 8.41 -3.71 -9.54
CA ARG A 118 7.08 -4.31 -9.44
C ARG A 118 7.13 -5.76 -8.95
N GLN A 119 8.09 -6.54 -9.45
CA GLN A 119 8.10 -7.99 -9.22
C GLN A 119 8.59 -8.34 -7.81
N TRP A 120 9.63 -7.66 -7.30
CA TRP A 120 10.15 -7.94 -5.96
C TRP A 120 9.21 -7.51 -4.82
N ILE A 121 8.53 -6.34 -4.90
CA ILE A 121 7.63 -5.90 -3.82
C ILE A 121 6.49 -6.89 -3.60
N GLY A 122 5.85 -7.36 -4.68
CA GLY A 122 4.82 -8.40 -4.57
C GLY A 122 5.35 -9.67 -3.88
N GLY A 123 6.57 -10.09 -4.21
CA GLY A 123 7.28 -11.19 -3.54
C GLY A 123 7.58 -10.95 -2.07
N LEU A 124 7.97 -9.74 -1.69
CA LEU A 124 8.32 -9.43 -0.32
C LEU A 124 7.11 -9.29 0.59
N ILE A 125 5.96 -8.82 0.08
CA ILE A 125 4.75 -8.66 0.90
C ILE A 125 3.92 -9.95 1.00
N GLU A 126 4.01 -10.85 0.02
CA GLU A 126 3.23 -12.10 -0.01
C GLU A 126 3.29 -12.92 1.29
N PRO A 127 4.44 -13.13 1.94
CA PRO A 127 4.52 -13.86 3.21
C PRO A 127 3.63 -13.31 4.33
N PHE A 128 3.28 -12.03 4.28
CA PHE A 128 2.47 -11.38 5.30
C PHE A 128 0.97 -11.59 5.09
N LEU A 129 0.55 -11.87 3.86
CA LEU A 129 -0.85 -11.83 3.45
C LEU A 129 -1.60 -13.05 4.00
N ALA A 130 -2.69 -12.78 4.72
CA ALA A 130 -3.63 -13.82 5.13
C ALA A 130 -4.43 -14.34 3.92
N GLN A 131 -5.02 -15.53 4.05
CA GLN A 131 -6.05 -16.00 3.10
C GLN A 131 -7.19 -14.97 3.05
N GLY A 132 -7.59 -14.56 1.86
CA GLY A 132 -8.61 -13.54 1.65
C GLY A 132 -8.12 -12.11 1.82
N ALA A 133 -6.82 -11.86 2.03
CA ALA A 133 -6.29 -10.51 2.15
C ALA A 133 -6.52 -9.68 0.89
N LEU A 134 -6.67 -8.38 1.08
CA LEU A 134 -6.70 -7.41 -0.02
C LEU A 134 -5.33 -6.77 -0.20
N VAL A 135 -4.94 -6.55 -1.45
CA VAL A 135 -3.75 -5.79 -1.81
C VAL A 135 -4.17 -4.64 -2.70
N LEU A 136 -3.75 -3.42 -2.35
CA LEU A 136 -3.91 -2.20 -3.14
C LEU A 136 -2.55 -1.62 -3.48
N SER A 137 -2.37 -1.13 -4.71
CA SER A 137 -1.08 -0.58 -5.14
C SER A 137 -1.18 0.41 -6.29
N ASP A 138 -0.30 1.41 -6.30
CA ASP A 138 -0.07 2.31 -7.44
C ASP A 138 0.56 1.59 -8.64
N ARG A 139 1.16 0.42 -8.41
CA ARG A 139 1.77 -0.46 -9.42
C ARG A 139 1.09 -1.83 -9.52
N PRO A 140 1.12 -2.50 -10.68
CA PRO A 140 0.51 -3.83 -10.87
C PRO A 140 1.31 -4.98 -10.23
N ILE A 141 1.63 -4.89 -8.93
CA ILE A 141 2.53 -5.81 -8.19
C ILE A 141 2.01 -7.24 -8.08
N GLY A 142 0.70 -7.46 -8.19
CA GLY A 142 0.06 -8.78 -8.14
C GLY A 142 -0.13 -9.47 -9.49
N ALA A 143 0.17 -8.79 -10.60
CA ALA A 143 -0.11 -9.32 -11.94
C ALA A 143 0.73 -10.58 -12.24
N GLY A 144 0.05 -11.65 -12.68
CA GLY A 144 0.70 -12.93 -13.01
C GLY A 144 1.11 -13.76 -11.79
N ARG A 145 0.80 -13.33 -10.57
CA ARG A 145 1.04 -14.11 -9.35
C ARG A 145 -0.03 -15.17 -9.17
N HIS A 146 0.38 -16.36 -8.75
CA HIS A 146 -0.55 -17.45 -8.45
C HIS A 146 -1.32 -17.14 -7.16
N GLY A 147 -2.64 -17.41 -7.14
CA GLY A 147 -3.49 -17.18 -5.96
C GLY A 147 -3.80 -15.70 -5.68
N TRP A 148 -3.58 -14.81 -6.65
CA TRP A 148 -3.97 -13.40 -6.57
C TRP A 148 -4.98 -13.10 -7.67
N GLU A 149 -6.23 -12.91 -7.28
CA GLU A 149 -7.33 -12.55 -8.19
C GLU A 149 -7.41 -11.03 -8.33
N ALA A 150 -7.37 -10.49 -9.55
CA ALA A 150 -7.51 -9.06 -9.78
C ALA A 150 -8.92 -8.56 -9.44
N LEU A 151 -9.01 -7.35 -8.89
CA LEU A 151 -10.28 -6.72 -8.49
C LEU A 151 -10.51 -5.41 -9.24
N ASP A 152 -11.78 -5.12 -9.51
CA ASP A 152 -12.22 -3.81 -9.97
C ASP A 152 -12.23 -2.81 -8.79
N VAL A 153 -11.17 -2.01 -8.70
CA VAL A 153 -11.03 -0.97 -7.68
C VAL A 153 -11.84 0.26 -8.10
N PRO A 154 -12.69 0.84 -7.24
CA PRO A 154 -13.46 2.04 -7.58
C PRO A 154 -12.57 3.28 -7.63
N GLY A 155 -12.95 4.26 -8.46
CA GLY A 155 -12.31 5.57 -8.49
C GLY A 155 -11.02 5.63 -9.31
N THR A 156 -10.75 4.64 -10.16
CA THR A 156 -9.54 4.56 -10.99
C THR A 156 -9.71 5.17 -12.38
N GLU A 157 -10.77 5.94 -12.62
CA GLU A 157 -11.06 6.53 -13.93
C GLU A 157 -10.08 7.66 -14.28
N ARG A 158 -9.50 8.29 -13.26
CA ARG A 158 -8.61 9.46 -13.38
C ARG A 158 -7.15 9.14 -13.08
N TRP A 159 -6.89 8.05 -12.36
CA TRP A 159 -5.55 7.60 -12.00
C TRP A 159 -5.52 6.08 -11.89
N ALA A 160 -4.49 5.44 -12.43
CA ALA A 160 -4.35 3.99 -12.37
C ALA A 160 -4.10 3.54 -10.91
N TYR A 161 -4.90 2.59 -10.47
CA TYR A 161 -4.73 1.92 -9.17
C TYR A 161 -5.13 0.47 -9.32
N HIS A 162 -4.44 -0.41 -8.62
CA HIS A 162 -4.59 -1.85 -8.80
C HIS A 162 -5.01 -2.52 -7.50
N GLY A 163 -5.83 -3.56 -7.61
CA GLY A 163 -6.33 -4.34 -6.49
C GLY A 163 -6.29 -5.83 -6.75
N TRP A 164 -6.02 -6.61 -5.70
CA TRP A 164 -6.12 -8.08 -5.74
C TRP A 164 -6.72 -8.63 -4.45
N ARG A 165 -7.35 -9.81 -4.56
CA ARG A 165 -7.70 -10.69 -3.46
C ARG A 165 -6.72 -11.87 -3.44
N VAL A 166 -6.14 -12.15 -2.28
CA VAL A 166 -5.28 -13.33 -2.06
C VAL A 166 -6.14 -14.52 -1.70
N GLY A 167 -5.90 -15.67 -2.32
CA GLY A 167 -6.50 -16.94 -1.89
C GLY A 167 -6.62 -18.01 -2.96
#